data_AF-E3NSV1-F1
#
_entry.id   AF-E3NSV1-F1
#
_cell.length_a   1.000
_cell.length_b   1.000
_cell.length_c   1.000
_cell.angle_alpha   90.00
_cell.angle_beta   90.00
_cell.angle_gamma   90.00
#
_symmetry.space_group_name_H-M   'P 1'
#
loop_
_entity.id
_entity.type
_entity.pdbx_description
1 polymer ?
#
loop_
_entity_poly.entity_id
_entity_poly.type
_entity_poly.pdbx_seq_one_letter_code
_entity_poly.pdbx_strand_id
1 'polypeptide(L)'
;MQGSAFGEYKLKSVIFKNKISACEPLYATGQTDICKANLTDFQDRVKKEKPDYAFIITRFKSIGDRWPKGVKSFKNDKVYQTMKEQMLKFLPNIKYKLYILNSIPQVDSRYILKIVGLLKNNTNLVNIDVSEYFIEGSHYSVFQKKLVRHDGYEMARSRHAQLLKDCKGKCEMIDYLPEFYNNATKTFRYFDERGFSYWTMPSHLSPHGIEHIRHLWTDICRKL
;
A
#
# COMPACT_ATOMS: atom_id res chain seq x y z
N MET A 1 50.34 -19.84 -3.11
CA MET A 1 49.32 -19.18 -2.24
C MET A 1 48.23 -18.64 -3.14
N GLN A 2 47.02 -19.16 -2.97
CA GLN A 2 45.82 -18.76 -3.72
C GLN A 2 45.42 -17.34 -3.32
N GLY A 3 45.38 -16.42 -4.29
CA GLY A 3 44.69 -15.14 -4.16
C GLY A 3 43.27 -15.29 -4.68
N SER A 4 42.32 -15.59 -3.80
CA SER A 4 40.90 -15.57 -4.12
C SER A 4 40.46 -14.14 -4.41
N ALA A 5 40.03 -13.87 -5.64
CA ALA A 5 39.35 -12.65 -6.01
C ALA A 5 37.98 -12.59 -5.32
N PHE A 6 37.86 -11.81 -4.26
CA PHE A 6 36.57 -11.40 -3.72
C PHE A 6 35.96 -10.39 -4.69
N GLY A 7 35.07 -10.86 -5.56
CA GLY A 7 34.19 -9.97 -6.31
C GLY A 7 33.19 -9.33 -5.34
N GLU A 8 33.30 -8.02 -5.12
CA GLU A 8 32.26 -7.25 -4.46
C GLU A 8 30.98 -7.30 -5.31
N TYR A 9 30.02 -8.14 -4.93
CA TYR A 9 28.69 -8.15 -5.52
C TYR A 9 27.96 -6.86 -5.11
N LYS A 10 28.03 -5.82 -5.95
CA LYS A 10 27.26 -4.60 -5.76
C LYS A 10 25.78 -4.91 -6.00
N LEU A 11 25.01 -5.03 -4.92
CA LEU A 11 23.56 -5.21 -4.94
C LEU A 11 22.90 -4.12 -5.79
N LYS A 12 22.10 -4.51 -6.79
CA LYS A 12 21.29 -3.62 -7.60
C LYS A 12 19.84 -3.67 -7.12
N SER A 13 19.45 -2.66 -6.35
CA SER A 13 18.04 -2.38 -6.03
C SER A 13 17.48 -1.33 -6.97
N VAL A 14 16.36 -1.62 -7.63
CA VAL A 14 15.63 -0.62 -8.43
C VAL A 14 14.35 -0.24 -7.70
N ILE A 15 14.26 1.03 -7.30
CA ILE A 15 13.00 1.62 -6.85
C ILE A 15 12.29 2.14 -8.11
N PHE A 16 11.14 1.57 -8.43
CA PHE A 16 10.29 2.06 -9.51
C PHE A 16 9.64 3.38 -9.09
N LYS A 17 10.37 4.48 -9.22
CA LYS A 17 9.75 5.81 -9.25
C LYS A 17 8.99 5.93 -10.57
N ASN A 18 7.69 6.14 -10.44
CA ASN A 18 6.75 6.26 -11.54
C ASN A 18 7.11 7.47 -12.40
N LYS A 19 7.12 7.33 -13.73
CA LYS A 19 7.35 8.46 -14.64
C LYS A 19 6.11 9.36 -14.75
N ILE A 20 4.93 8.78 -14.47
CA ILE A 20 3.63 9.46 -14.47
C ILE A 20 3.01 9.29 -13.09
N SER A 21 2.53 10.39 -12.49
CA SER A 21 1.90 10.34 -11.19
C SER A 21 0.63 9.47 -11.24
N ALA A 22 0.47 8.60 -10.24
CA ALA A 22 -0.76 7.85 -9.95
C ALA A 22 -1.10 6.55 -10.73
N CYS A 23 -0.25 6.03 -11.62
CA CYS A 23 -0.47 4.68 -12.19
C CYS A 23 0.12 3.57 -11.30
N GLU A 24 -0.47 2.38 -11.26
CA GLU A 24 0.01 1.25 -10.43
C GLU A 24 0.62 0.15 -11.33
N PRO A 25 1.72 -0.52 -10.93
CA PRO A 25 2.44 -1.45 -11.79
C PRO A 25 1.75 -2.81 -11.95
N LEU A 26 0.81 -3.14 -11.07
CA LEU A 26 0.06 -4.39 -11.13
C LEU A 26 -1.31 -4.23 -11.81
N TYR A 27 -1.85 -3.02 -11.86
CA TYR A 27 -3.16 -2.76 -12.46
C TYR A 27 -3.29 -1.31 -12.87
N ALA A 28 -3.84 -1.03 -14.05
CA ALA A 28 -3.98 0.34 -14.53
C ALA A 28 -5.03 1.10 -13.70
N THR A 29 -4.57 2.09 -12.94
CA THR A 29 -5.44 2.95 -12.12
C THR A 29 -6.45 3.68 -13.00
N GLY A 30 -7.73 3.58 -12.62
CA GLY A 30 -8.86 4.16 -13.35
C GLY A 30 -9.05 3.61 -14.77
N GLN A 31 -8.29 2.58 -15.17
CA GLN A 31 -8.29 2.02 -16.53
C GLN A 31 -8.07 3.06 -17.64
N THR A 32 -7.36 4.16 -17.32
CA THR A 32 -6.99 5.19 -18.31
C THR A 32 -5.98 4.64 -19.31
N ASP A 33 -6.01 5.13 -20.54
CA ASP A 33 -5.09 4.67 -21.59
C ASP A 33 -3.62 4.94 -21.22
N ILE A 34 -3.37 6.08 -20.55
CA ILE A 34 -2.06 6.43 -20.01
C ILE A 34 -1.57 5.37 -19.01
N CYS A 35 -2.40 4.97 -18.03
CA CYS A 35 -1.99 3.97 -17.05
C CYS A 35 -1.91 2.55 -17.63
N LYS A 36 -2.71 2.23 -18.66
CA LYS A 36 -2.58 0.95 -19.38
C LYS A 36 -1.25 0.88 -20.14
N ALA A 37 -0.86 1.95 -20.82
CA ALA A 37 0.42 2.03 -21.52
C ALA A 37 1.61 1.85 -20.56
N ASN A 38 1.55 2.47 -19.37
CA ASN A 38 2.61 2.37 -18.37
C ASN A 38 2.82 0.95 -17.82
N LEU A 39 1.85 0.03 -17.93
CA LEU A 39 2.08 -1.35 -17.50
C LEU A 39 3.22 -2.01 -18.29
N THR A 40 3.36 -1.69 -19.57
CA THR A 40 4.46 -2.18 -20.40
C THR A 40 5.78 -1.53 -20.00
N ASP A 41 5.80 -0.22 -19.72
CA ASP A 41 7.00 0.48 -19.25
C ASP A 41 7.59 -0.14 -17.97
N PHE A 42 6.75 -0.55 -17.02
CA PHE A 42 7.22 -1.25 -15.83
C PHE A 42 7.88 -2.59 -16.17
N GLN A 43 7.26 -3.38 -17.06
CA GLN A 43 7.80 -4.67 -17.50
C GLN A 43 9.16 -4.50 -18.17
N ASP A 44 9.27 -3.55 -19.10
CA ASP A 44 10.49 -3.28 -19.85
C ASP A 44 11.62 -2.82 -18.93
N ARG A 45 11.31 -1.97 -17.94
CA ARG A 45 12.31 -1.55 -16.94
C ARG A 45 12.79 -2.72 -16.08
N VAL A 46 11.90 -3.58 -15.57
CA VAL A 46 12.33 -4.75 -14.75
C VAL A 46 13.20 -5.67 -15.60
N LYS A 47 12.81 -5.91 -16.85
CA LYS A 47 13.55 -6.75 -17.81
C LYS A 47 14.92 -6.18 -18.16
N LYS A 48 15.02 -4.86 -18.33
CA LYS A 48 16.27 -4.16 -18.65
C LYS A 48 17.22 -4.13 -17.46
N GLU A 49 16.72 -3.72 -16.30
CA GLU A 49 17.56 -3.49 -15.12
C GLU A 49 17.96 -4.78 -14.40
N LYS A 50 17.12 -5.83 -14.50
CA LYS A 50 17.29 -7.14 -13.84
C LYS A 50 17.69 -7.03 -12.36
N PRO A 51 16.84 -6.42 -11.52
CA PRO A 51 17.21 -6.11 -10.14
C PRO A 51 17.41 -7.38 -9.28
N ASP A 52 18.28 -7.27 -8.28
CA ASP A 52 18.41 -8.31 -7.26
C ASP A 52 17.12 -8.39 -6.42
N TYR A 53 16.59 -7.22 -6.05
CA TYR A 53 15.35 -7.02 -5.31
C TYR A 53 14.50 -5.93 -5.94
N ALA A 54 13.18 -6.11 -5.96
CA ALA A 54 12.23 -5.12 -6.44
C ALA A 54 11.18 -4.78 -5.38
N PHE A 55 10.74 -3.52 -5.37
CA PHE A 55 9.76 -3.00 -4.42
C PHE A 55 8.60 -2.32 -5.16
N ILE A 56 7.38 -2.79 -4.90
CA ILE A 56 6.13 -2.16 -5.36
C ILE A 56 5.53 -1.44 -4.15
N ILE A 57 5.75 -0.12 -4.09
CA ILE A 57 5.28 0.75 -3.01
C ILE A 57 4.24 1.70 -3.61
N THR A 58 3.03 1.17 -3.86
CA THR A 58 1.97 1.95 -4.51
C THR A 58 0.72 2.05 -3.66
N ARG A 59 -0.17 2.94 -4.08
CA ARG A 59 -1.53 3.03 -3.56
C ARG A 59 -2.33 1.79 -3.98
N PHE A 60 -3.56 1.68 -3.49
CA PHE A 60 -4.47 0.58 -3.79
C PHE A 60 -5.74 1.03 -4.52
N LYS A 61 -5.66 2.07 -5.36
CA LYS A 61 -6.83 2.81 -5.84
C LYS A 61 -7.85 1.91 -6.54
N SER A 62 -7.50 1.33 -7.68
CA SER A 62 -8.45 0.52 -8.46
C SER A 62 -8.40 -0.97 -8.07
N ILE A 63 -7.33 -1.39 -7.39
CA ILE A 63 -7.25 -2.75 -6.86
C ILE A 63 -8.11 -2.94 -5.59
N GLY A 64 -8.73 -1.87 -5.06
CA GLY A 64 -9.71 -1.94 -3.98
C GLY A 64 -11.15 -2.17 -4.46
N ASP A 65 -11.42 -2.09 -5.77
CA ASP A 65 -12.77 -2.19 -6.31
C ASP A 65 -13.41 -3.53 -5.94
N ARG A 66 -14.66 -3.50 -5.45
CA ARG A 66 -15.42 -4.70 -5.10
C ARG A 66 -15.52 -5.65 -6.29
N TRP A 67 -15.76 -6.92 -6.01
CA TRP A 67 -16.06 -7.88 -7.07
C TRP A 67 -17.26 -7.43 -7.91
N PRO A 68 -17.16 -7.54 -9.25
CA PRO A 68 -18.31 -7.38 -10.12
C PRO A 68 -19.43 -8.36 -9.74
N LYS A 69 -20.68 -7.99 -10.05
CA LYS A 69 -21.85 -8.84 -9.79
C LYS A 69 -21.64 -10.24 -10.41
N GLY A 70 -21.86 -11.29 -9.61
CA GLY A 70 -21.70 -12.68 -10.03
C GLY A 70 -20.28 -13.25 -9.93
N VAL A 71 -19.26 -12.43 -9.68
CA VAL A 71 -17.89 -12.90 -9.39
C VAL A 71 -17.81 -13.32 -7.93
N LYS A 72 -17.34 -14.55 -7.68
CA LYS A 72 -17.21 -15.15 -6.34
C LYS A 72 -15.83 -15.74 -6.04
N SER A 73 -14.88 -15.61 -6.97
CA SER A 73 -13.56 -16.20 -6.83
C SER A 73 -12.49 -15.38 -7.55
N PHE A 74 -11.26 -15.48 -7.07
CA PHE A 74 -10.12 -14.82 -7.71
C PHE A 74 -9.88 -15.30 -9.15
N LYS A 75 -10.24 -16.54 -9.49
CA LYS A 75 -10.18 -17.06 -10.86
C LYS A 75 -10.98 -16.19 -11.84
N ASN A 76 -12.11 -15.65 -11.40
CA ASN A 76 -13.03 -14.86 -12.22
C ASN A 76 -12.91 -13.34 -11.95
N ASP A 77 -12.02 -12.92 -11.04
CA ASP A 77 -11.75 -11.53 -10.72
C ASP A 77 -10.74 -10.95 -11.73
N LYS A 78 -11.23 -10.20 -12.72
CA LYS A 78 -10.39 -9.62 -13.78
C LYS A 78 -9.29 -8.72 -13.23
N VAL A 79 -9.56 -7.96 -12.15
CA VAL A 79 -8.55 -7.11 -11.51
C VAL A 79 -7.40 -7.98 -11.00
N TYR A 80 -7.74 -9.05 -10.28
CA TYR A 80 -6.74 -9.99 -9.77
C TYR A 80 -5.97 -10.70 -10.90
N GLN A 81 -6.66 -11.17 -11.94
CA GLN A 81 -5.99 -11.85 -13.06
C GLN A 81 -4.96 -10.93 -13.74
N THR A 82 -5.30 -9.66 -13.97
CA THR A 82 -4.33 -8.68 -14.50
C THR A 82 -3.16 -8.48 -13.54
N MET A 83 -3.40 -8.32 -12.24
CA MET A 83 -2.33 -8.20 -11.24
C MET A 83 -1.38 -9.40 -11.25
N LYS A 84 -1.96 -10.61 -11.33
CA LYS A 84 -1.20 -11.87 -11.40
C LYS A 84 -0.35 -11.93 -12.66
N GLU A 85 -0.91 -11.60 -13.81
CA GLU A 85 -0.19 -11.57 -15.08
C GLU A 85 0.99 -10.58 -15.04
N GLN A 86 0.78 -9.37 -14.52
CA GLN A 86 1.86 -8.38 -14.37
C GLN A 86 2.97 -8.90 -13.45
N MET A 87 2.61 -9.42 -12.27
CA MET A 87 3.55 -10.01 -11.34
C MET A 87 4.38 -11.12 -12.02
N LEU A 88 3.73 -12.06 -12.70
CA LEU A 88 4.41 -13.18 -13.36
C LEU A 88 5.35 -12.74 -14.49
N LYS A 89 5.14 -11.57 -15.10
CA LYS A 89 6.08 -10.97 -16.06
C LYS A 89 7.30 -10.33 -15.38
N PHE A 90 7.14 -9.78 -14.18
CA PHE A 90 8.25 -9.22 -13.41
C PHE A 90 9.16 -10.31 -12.83
N LEU A 91 8.57 -11.36 -12.24
CA LEU A 91 9.30 -12.36 -11.45
C LEU A 91 10.51 -12.98 -12.17
N PRO A 92 10.48 -13.39 -13.44
CA PRO A 92 11.65 -13.98 -14.10
C PRO A 92 12.86 -13.05 -14.19
N ASN A 93 12.65 -11.74 -14.10
CA ASN A 93 13.68 -10.72 -14.23
C ASN A 93 14.21 -10.20 -12.89
N ILE A 94 13.64 -10.65 -11.76
CA ILE A 94 14.08 -10.29 -10.41
C ILE A 94 14.89 -11.46 -9.86
N LYS A 95 16.08 -11.22 -9.30
CA LYS A 95 16.94 -12.33 -8.86
C LYS A 95 16.41 -13.04 -7.61
N TYR A 96 16.10 -12.26 -6.56
CA TYR A 96 15.76 -12.79 -5.24
C TYR A 96 14.27 -12.62 -4.93
N LYS A 97 13.85 -11.43 -4.49
CA LYS A 97 12.48 -11.18 -4.01
C LYS A 97 11.82 -9.94 -4.60
N LEU A 98 10.50 -10.05 -4.79
CA LEU A 98 9.60 -8.93 -5.05
C LEU A 98 8.84 -8.56 -3.76
N TYR A 99 9.12 -7.39 -3.21
CA TYR A 99 8.39 -6.85 -2.07
C TYR A 99 7.19 -6.03 -2.54
N ILE A 100 6.03 -6.24 -1.93
CA ILE A 100 4.79 -5.54 -2.26
C ILE A 100 4.25 -4.89 -0.99
N LEU A 101 4.04 -3.57 -1.01
CA LEU A 101 3.39 -2.86 0.08
C LEU A 101 1.91 -3.27 0.14
N ASN A 102 1.50 -3.82 1.28
CA ASN A 102 0.12 -4.20 1.51
C ASN A 102 -0.75 -2.97 1.80
N SER A 103 -2.04 -3.08 1.49
CA SER A 103 -2.97 -1.96 1.59
C SER A 103 -3.39 -1.73 3.04
N ILE A 104 -3.44 -0.47 3.43
CA ILE A 104 -4.09 0.02 4.65
C ILE A 104 -5.04 1.14 4.24
N PRO A 105 -6.14 1.38 4.94
CA PRO A 105 -7.12 2.34 4.46
C PRO A 105 -6.59 3.78 4.50
N GLN A 106 -7.03 4.59 3.55
CA GLN A 106 -6.46 5.92 3.33
C GLN A 106 -6.93 6.90 4.40
N VAL A 107 -6.09 7.87 4.77
CA VAL A 107 -6.51 8.93 5.68
C VAL A 107 -7.39 9.97 4.96
N ASP A 108 -8.39 10.55 5.61
CA ASP A 108 -9.05 11.75 5.10
C ASP A 108 -8.22 13.00 5.46
N SER A 109 -7.63 13.62 4.45
CA SER A 109 -6.78 14.80 4.64
C SER A 109 -7.49 15.99 5.30
N ARG A 110 -8.82 16.08 5.19
CA ARG A 110 -9.62 17.13 5.85
C ARG A 110 -9.66 16.95 7.37
N TYR A 111 -9.47 15.73 7.85
CA TYR A 111 -9.49 15.40 9.28
C TYR A 111 -8.12 15.53 9.92
N ILE A 112 -7.03 15.36 9.16
CA ILE A 112 -5.66 15.54 9.66
C ILE A 112 -5.50 16.90 10.35
N LEU A 113 -6.01 17.96 9.74
CA LEU A 113 -5.91 19.33 10.27
C LEU A 113 -6.73 19.57 11.54
N LYS A 114 -7.70 18.69 11.85
CA LYS A 114 -8.60 18.83 13.00
C LYS A 114 -8.12 18.08 14.24
N ILE A 115 -7.17 17.16 14.10
CA ILE A 115 -6.70 16.27 15.18
C ILE A 115 -6.29 17.07 16.42
N VAL A 116 -5.42 18.07 16.24
CA VAL A 116 -4.91 18.88 17.36
C VAL A 116 -6.04 19.62 18.08
N GLY A 117 -7.03 20.16 17.35
CA GLY A 117 -8.18 20.83 17.95
C GLY A 117 -9.06 19.88 18.75
N LEU A 118 -9.31 18.67 18.22
CA LEU A 118 -10.09 17.64 18.92
C LEU A 118 -9.40 17.17 20.20
N LEU A 119 -8.08 16.99 20.18
CA LEU A 119 -7.29 16.63 21.36
C LEU A 119 -7.34 17.72 22.43
N LYS A 120 -7.18 19.01 22.05
CA LYS A 120 -7.30 20.14 22.98
C LYS A 120 -8.67 20.22 23.65
N ASN A 121 -9.71 19.77 22.97
CA ASN A 121 -11.07 19.69 23.50
C ASN A 121 -11.34 18.41 24.33
N ASN A 122 -10.30 17.64 24.67
CA ASN A 122 -10.40 16.37 25.39
C ASN A 122 -11.33 15.34 24.71
N THR A 123 -11.42 15.39 23.36
CA THR A 123 -12.20 14.41 22.61
C THR A 123 -11.60 13.01 22.81
N ASN A 124 -12.44 12.02 23.12
CA ASN A 124 -12.00 10.64 23.26
C ASN A 124 -11.25 10.16 22.00
N LEU A 125 -10.08 9.55 22.17
CA LEU A 125 -9.22 9.13 21.06
C LEU A 125 -9.92 8.19 20.06
N VAL A 126 -10.76 7.28 20.55
CA VAL A 126 -11.55 6.39 19.69
C VAL A 126 -12.48 7.21 18.82
N ASN A 127 -13.11 8.26 19.37
CA ASN A 127 -13.97 9.15 18.59
C ASN A 127 -13.19 9.97 17.56
N ILE A 128 -11.90 10.25 17.79
CA ILE A 128 -11.03 10.88 16.77
C ILE A 128 -10.69 9.86 15.67
N ASP A 129 -10.38 8.62 16.05
CA ASP A 129 -10.06 7.54 15.10
C ASP A 129 -11.25 7.20 14.17
N VAL A 130 -12.50 7.30 14.66
CA VAL A 130 -13.71 6.91 13.91
C VAL A 130 -14.74 8.02 13.65
N SER A 131 -14.41 9.30 13.88
CA SER A 131 -15.41 10.37 14.05
C SER A 131 -16.58 10.32 13.06
N GLU A 132 -17.80 10.31 13.57
CA GLU A 132 -19.03 10.54 12.82
C GLU A 132 -19.14 12.02 12.43
N TYR A 133 -19.82 12.32 11.32
CA TYR A 133 -20.32 13.68 11.11
C TYR A 133 -21.65 13.59 10.39
N PHE A 134 -22.66 14.18 11.02
CA PHE A 134 -24.00 14.36 10.52
C PHE A 134 -23.97 15.36 9.35
N ILE A 135 -24.49 14.99 8.19
CA ILE A 135 -24.81 16.00 7.17
C ILE A 135 -26.21 16.49 7.53
N GLU A 136 -26.30 17.73 8.02
CA GLU A 136 -27.57 18.37 8.30
C GLU A 136 -28.40 18.38 6.99
N GLY A 137 -29.59 17.76 7.01
CA GLY A 137 -30.45 17.58 5.83
C GLY A 137 -30.42 16.20 5.16
N SER A 138 -29.56 15.26 5.58
CA SER A 138 -29.65 13.86 5.10
C SER A 138 -30.37 12.98 6.14
N HIS A 139 -31.48 12.34 5.76
CA HIS A 139 -32.29 11.44 6.60
C HIS A 139 -31.59 10.10 6.96
N TYR A 140 -30.27 10.01 6.77
CA TYR A 140 -29.47 8.81 6.98
C TYR A 140 -28.22 9.17 7.78
N SER A 141 -28.10 8.66 9.00
CA SER A 141 -26.83 8.61 9.71
C SER A 141 -25.93 7.60 8.98
N VAL A 142 -25.15 8.09 8.00
CA VAL A 142 -24.10 7.27 7.42
C VAL A 142 -22.99 7.17 8.46
N PHE A 143 -22.86 6.00 9.12
CA PHE A 143 -21.68 5.59 9.88
C PHE A 143 -20.46 5.49 8.93
N GLN A 144 -19.94 6.62 8.49
CA GLN A 144 -18.64 6.69 7.82
C GLN A 144 -17.60 7.01 8.89
N LYS A 145 -16.67 6.09 9.15
CA LYS A 145 -15.53 6.31 10.04
C LYS A 145 -14.58 7.32 9.35
N LYS A 146 -14.58 8.59 9.73
CA LYS A 146 -14.07 9.66 8.82
C LYS A 146 -12.56 9.89 8.81
N LEU A 147 -11.78 9.46 9.79
CA LEU A 147 -10.31 9.52 9.66
C LEU A 147 -9.82 8.60 8.51
N VAL A 148 -10.63 7.61 8.15
CA VAL A 148 -10.24 6.49 7.30
C VAL A 148 -11.23 6.32 6.14
N ARG A 149 -10.80 6.54 4.90
CA ARG A 149 -11.55 6.12 3.72
C ARG A 149 -11.41 4.61 3.60
N HIS A 150 -12.38 3.90 4.16
CA HIS A 150 -12.41 2.43 4.23
C HIS A 150 -12.71 1.74 2.91
N ASP A 151 -13.05 2.45 1.83
CA ASP A 151 -13.51 1.80 0.62
C ASP A 151 -12.39 1.01 -0.07
N GLY A 152 -12.48 -0.31 0.06
CA GLY A 152 -11.78 -1.27 -0.80
C GLY A 152 -10.42 -1.76 -0.31
N TYR A 153 -9.88 -1.28 0.82
CA TYR A 153 -8.57 -1.76 1.26
C TYR A 153 -8.59 -3.26 1.64
N GLU A 154 -9.66 -3.78 2.22
CA GLU A 154 -9.78 -5.22 2.51
C GLU A 154 -9.76 -6.04 1.22
N MET A 155 -10.46 -5.56 0.18
CA MET A 155 -10.45 -6.21 -1.13
C MET A 155 -9.03 -6.19 -1.71
N ALA A 156 -8.34 -5.05 -1.66
CA ALA A 156 -6.96 -4.95 -2.11
C ALA A 156 -6.02 -5.88 -1.32
N ARG A 157 -6.14 -5.94 0.00
CA ARG A 157 -5.38 -6.87 0.86
C ARG A 157 -5.65 -8.32 0.49
N SER A 158 -6.90 -8.68 0.20
CA SER A 158 -7.24 -10.06 -0.18
C SER A 158 -6.66 -10.44 -1.56
N ARG A 159 -6.61 -9.50 -2.52
CA ARG A 159 -5.92 -9.69 -3.80
C ARG A 159 -4.41 -9.83 -3.62
N HIS A 160 -3.78 -8.99 -2.78
CA HIS A 160 -2.37 -9.15 -2.43
C HIS A 160 -2.08 -10.49 -1.75
N ALA A 161 -2.92 -10.91 -0.80
CA ALA A 161 -2.78 -12.21 -0.14
C ALA A 161 -2.86 -13.38 -1.14
N GLN A 162 -3.74 -13.28 -2.14
CA GLN A 162 -3.81 -14.28 -3.20
C GLN A 162 -2.58 -14.24 -4.13
N LEU A 163 -2.04 -13.05 -4.45
CA LEU A 163 -0.78 -12.94 -5.21
C LEU A 163 0.39 -13.58 -4.47
N LEU A 164 0.46 -13.40 -3.14
CA LEU A 164 1.50 -14.01 -2.31
C LEU A 164 1.46 -15.54 -2.38
N LYS A 165 0.28 -16.15 -2.51
CA LYS A 165 0.16 -17.60 -2.75
C LYS A 165 0.66 -17.98 -4.15
N ASP A 166 0.28 -17.18 -5.16
CA ASP A 166 0.58 -17.48 -6.57
C ASP A 166 2.04 -17.14 -6.96
N CYS A 167 2.80 -16.44 -6.11
CA CYS A 167 4.18 -16.04 -6.37
C CYS A 167 5.24 -17.12 -6.09
N LYS A 168 4.83 -18.29 -5.58
CA LYS A 168 5.71 -19.44 -5.30
C LYS A 168 6.91 -19.11 -4.40
N GLY A 169 6.68 -18.28 -3.37
CA GLY A 169 7.71 -17.88 -2.39
C GLY A 169 8.66 -16.77 -2.85
N LYS A 170 8.47 -16.21 -4.06
CA LYS A 170 9.31 -15.14 -4.60
C LYS A 170 8.86 -13.73 -4.19
N CYS A 171 7.65 -13.59 -3.62
CA CYS A 171 7.17 -12.32 -3.10
C CYS A 171 7.15 -12.30 -1.57
N GLU A 172 7.25 -11.09 -1.02
CA GLU A 172 7.06 -10.82 0.41
C GLU A 172 6.22 -9.55 0.57
N MET A 173 5.36 -9.53 1.58
CA MET A 173 4.50 -8.37 1.86
C MET A 173 5.17 -7.45 2.87
N ILE A 174 5.17 -6.15 2.57
CA ILE A 174 5.46 -5.11 3.55
C ILE A 174 4.13 -4.69 4.14
N ASP A 175 3.89 -4.93 5.43
CA ASP A 175 2.59 -4.67 6.05
C ASP A 175 2.67 -3.59 7.12
N TYR A 176 2.05 -2.45 6.83
CA TYR A 176 1.94 -1.35 7.79
C TYR A 176 0.71 -1.46 8.70
N LEU A 177 -0.19 -2.42 8.45
CA LEU A 177 -1.42 -2.54 9.24
C LEU A 177 -1.15 -2.65 10.75
N PRO A 178 -0.18 -3.47 11.23
CA PRO A 178 0.11 -3.58 12.66
C PRO A 178 0.53 -2.26 13.32
N GLU A 179 1.15 -1.35 12.57
CA GLU A 179 1.66 -0.07 13.08
C GLU A 179 0.56 0.97 13.34
N PHE A 180 -0.61 0.77 12.72
CA PHE A 180 -1.69 1.75 12.75
C PHE A 180 -3.01 1.18 13.26
N TYR A 181 -3.21 -0.13 13.22
CA TYR A 181 -4.45 -0.76 13.67
C TYR A 181 -4.38 -1.12 15.16
N ASN A 182 -5.26 -0.51 15.95
CA ASN A 182 -5.40 -0.83 17.36
C ASN A 182 -6.40 -1.99 17.54
N ASN A 183 -5.89 -3.15 17.99
CA ASN A 183 -6.70 -4.35 18.14
C ASN A 183 -7.68 -4.30 19.32
N ALA A 184 -7.43 -3.47 20.34
CA ALA A 184 -8.32 -3.32 21.50
C ALA A 184 -9.55 -2.47 21.14
N THR A 185 -9.32 -1.35 20.46
CA THR A 185 -10.39 -0.42 20.06
C THR A 185 -11.02 -0.75 18.72
N LYS A 186 -10.39 -1.63 17.92
CA LYS A 186 -10.79 -1.96 16.53
C LYS A 186 -10.79 -0.74 15.61
N THR A 187 -9.89 0.21 15.86
CA THR A 187 -9.76 1.47 15.10
C THR A 187 -8.37 1.62 14.47
N PHE A 188 -8.25 2.50 13.49
CA PHE A 188 -6.95 2.93 12.98
C PHE A 188 -6.56 4.25 13.61
N ARG A 189 -5.33 4.35 14.08
CA ARG A 189 -4.76 5.58 14.63
C ARG A 189 -3.63 6.08 13.73
N TYR A 190 -3.80 7.29 13.21
CA TYR A 190 -2.90 7.91 12.24
C TYR A 190 -2.20 9.17 12.78
N PHE A 191 -2.11 9.29 14.10
CA PHE A 191 -1.45 10.37 14.81
C PHE A 191 -0.88 9.86 16.14
N ASP A 192 0.13 10.56 16.66
CA ASP A 192 0.72 10.28 17.97
C ASP A 192 -0.07 10.90 19.12
N GLU A 193 0.37 10.67 20.35
CA GLU A 193 -0.27 11.18 21.57
C GLU A 193 -0.32 12.71 21.65
N ARG A 194 0.55 13.39 20.90
CA ARG A 194 0.64 14.86 20.83
C ARG A 194 -0.22 15.43 19.68
N GLY A 195 -0.80 14.58 18.84
CA GLY A 195 -1.61 14.96 17.69
C GLY A 195 -0.84 15.18 16.40
N PHE A 196 0.46 14.82 16.34
CA PHE A 196 1.21 14.84 15.09
C PHE A 196 0.75 13.69 14.20
N SER A 197 0.26 14.03 13.01
CA SER A 197 -0.16 13.00 12.07
C SER A 197 1.04 12.32 11.41
N TYR A 198 0.93 11.00 11.28
CA TYR A 198 1.83 10.18 10.48
C TYR A 198 1.61 10.35 8.98
N TRP A 199 0.60 11.12 8.56
CA TRP A 199 0.24 11.31 7.16
C TRP A 199 0.07 12.79 6.84
N THR A 200 0.37 13.17 5.60
CA THR A 200 0.15 14.53 5.07
C THR A 200 -1.04 14.59 4.11
N MET A 201 -1.36 13.47 3.47
CA MET A 201 -2.40 13.30 2.45
C MET A 201 -2.89 11.85 2.45
N PRO A 202 -3.97 11.48 1.73
CA PRO A 202 -4.62 10.17 1.87
C PRO A 202 -3.72 8.94 1.73
N SER A 203 -2.58 9.04 1.06
CA SER A 203 -1.61 7.94 0.96
C SER A 203 -0.16 8.42 1.01
N HIS A 204 0.10 9.58 1.63
CA HIS A 204 1.47 10.10 1.77
C HIS A 204 1.82 10.20 3.26
N LEU A 205 2.88 9.50 3.66
CA LEU A 205 3.43 9.60 5.01
C LEU A 205 4.03 11.00 5.22
N SER A 206 3.92 11.51 6.45
CA SER A 206 4.70 12.65 6.91
C SER A 206 6.12 12.20 7.25
N PRO A 207 7.10 13.12 7.43
CA PRO A 207 8.39 12.75 7.98
C PRO A 207 8.26 11.97 9.30
N HIS A 208 7.34 12.40 10.16
CA HIS A 208 7.03 11.68 11.40
C HIS A 208 6.47 10.26 11.14
N GLY A 209 5.61 10.10 10.13
CA GLY A 209 5.13 8.78 9.71
C GLY A 209 6.22 7.87 9.15
N ILE A 210 7.19 8.42 8.41
CA ILE A 210 8.35 7.66 7.92
C ILE A 210 9.19 7.14 9.10
N GLU A 211 9.39 7.96 10.13
CA GLU A 211 10.05 7.54 11.36
C GLU A 211 9.28 6.43 12.08
N HIS A 212 7.96 6.59 12.18
CA HIS A 212 7.08 5.61 12.83
C HIS A 212 7.18 4.20 12.23
N ILE A 213 7.33 4.09 10.90
CA ILE A 213 7.45 2.79 10.22
C ILE A 213 8.91 2.39 9.89
N ARG A 214 9.91 3.15 10.36
CA ARG A 214 11.32 2.96 9.98
C ARG A 214 11.84 1.59 10.38
N HIS A 215 11.39 1.04 11.50
CA HIS A 215 11.81 -0.29 11.96
C HIS A 215 11.47 -1.38 10.97
N LEU A 216 10.29 -1.33 10.32
CA LEU A 216 9.90 -2.32 9.31
C LEU A 216 10.87 -2.34 8.13
N TRP A 217 11.29 -1.16 7.65
CA TRP A 217 12.27 -1.05 6.58
C TRP A 217 13.66 -1.49 7.03
N THR A 218 14.04 -1.17 8.26
CA THR A 218 15.31 -1.61 8.85
C THR A 218 15.39 -3.13 8.89
N ASP A 219 14.31 -3.79 9.29
CA ASP A 219 14.23 -5.26 9.37
C ASP A 219 14.22 -5.92 7.98
N ILE A 220 13.59 -5.29 6.99
CA ILE A 220 13.70 -5.75 5.60
C ILE A 220 15.15 -5.63 5.13
N CYS A 221 15.78 -4.47 5.29
CA CYS A 221 17.16 -4.22 4.85
C CYS A 221 18.18 -5.19 5.48
N ARG A 222 17.97 -5.60 6.74
CA ARG A 222 18.83 -6.61 7.40
C ARG A 222 18.72 -8.01 6.79
N LYS A 223 17.65 -8.30 6.04
CA LYS A 223 17.38 -9.59 5.40
C LYS A 223 17.75 -9.62 3.91
N LEU A 224 18.12 -8.48 3.33
CA LEU A 224 18.55 -8.36 1.92
C LEU A 224 20.01 -8.77 1.75
#